data_AF-A0A316W957-F1
#
_entry.id   AF-A0A316W957-F1
#
_cell.length_a   1.000
_cell.length_b   1.000
_cell.length_c   1.000
_cell.angle_alpha   90.00
_cell.angle_beta   90.00
_cell.angle_gamma   90.00
#
_symmetry.space_group_name_H-M   'P 1'
#
loop_
_entity.id
_entity.type
_entity.pdbx_description
1 polymer ?
#
loop_
_entity_poly.entity_id
_entity_poly.type
_entity_poly.pdbx_seq_one_letter_code
_entity_poly.pdbx_strand_id
1 'polypeptide(L)'
;MRLSTFSLATAAALAAVSVQSIQAAPCHGSATESTTRHLISSSYQADVFETPMLELPSAPAAMRLLAGAIRRVPFLAELTEPRLVQTAHDQHPYWTTELGKMYLRWSRQNFFDLTATLGSGIEPIRFPTTASSLVQSSSFPNTTYHEKHLQGVFAEISDAGPKENLKGFTSFRNRYYRSETGKQSQQWLLKLIQGVVADVPYISVREHKHSWGQNSILLHISGAKSSSAEQGRIAAVAGAHLDSTHQIPFLPAPGADDDGSGTVTLIEALRALLSKGWRPVKDIEFHWYSAEEGGLLGSQEVAQAYAAKGVRPSAMLQQDMTAFVKPGTEARVGIVSDFVSTPLTDFVRLLVNTYLEIPPVETKLGYAGSDHASWTKVGVPSAFAIEATFEDSNLQRIHTTGDTIDAPGFSFDHLVQFVRLTSAFVVELGGWAEK
;
A
#
# COMPACT_ATOMS: atom_id res chain seq x y z
N MET A 1 43.78 -10.73 -16.24
CA MET A 1 44.01 -9.91 -15.03
C MET A 1 42.76 -10.04 -14.17
N ARG A 2 42.89 -10.64 -12.98
CA ARG A 2 41.75 -11.08 -12.14
C ARG A 2 41.02 -9.88 -11.54
N LEU A 3 39.72 -9.75 -11.83
CA LEU A 3 38.81 -8.87 -11.08
C LEU A 3 38.46 -9.59 -9.76
N SER A 4 38.91 -9.00 -8.66
CA SER A 4 38.68 -9.51 -7.31
C SER A 4 37.21 -9.34 -6.93
N THR A 5 36.61 -10.45 -6.54
CA THR A 5 35.32 -10.59 -5.86
C THR A 5 35.20 -9.63 -4.68
N PHE A 6 34.37 -8.60 -4.80
CA PHE A 6 33.80 -7.91 -3.64
C PHE A 6 32.76 -8.84 -3.02
N SER A 7 33.09 -9.41 -1.86
CA SER A 7 32.18 -10.29 -1.12
C SER A 7 31.12 -9.46 -0.40
N LEU A 8 29.85 -9.89 -0.47
CA LEU A 8 28.68 -9.33 0.23
C LEU A 8 28.92 -9.09 1.73
N ALA A 9 29.85 -9.80 2.35
CA ALA A 9 30.21 -9.64 3.75
C ALA A 9 30.74 -8.23 4.09
N THR A 10 31.38 -7.55 3.14
CA THR A 10 31.98 -6.23 3.40
C THR A 10 30.93 -5.11 3.45
N ALA A 11 29.82 -5.23 2.72
CA ALA A 11 28.71 -4.29 2.80
C ALA A 11 27.88 -4.46 4.09
N ALA A 12 27.67 -5.71 4.53
CA ALA A 12 26.98 -6.02 5.79
C ALA A 12 27.78 -5.54 7.03
N ALA A 13 29.11 -5.65 6.99
CA ALA A 13 29.97 -5.18 8.08
C ALA A 13 29.95 -3.65 8.25
N LEU A 14 29.77 -2.88 7.16
CA LEU A 14 29.67 -1.42 7.20
C LEU A 14 28.33 -0.94 7.78
N ALA A 15 27.24 -1.68 7.57
CA ALA A 15 25.94 -1.37 8.16
C ALA A 15 25.94 -1.58 9.68
N ALA A 16 26.58 -2.64 10.18
CA ALA A 16 26.65 -2.97 11.61
C ALA A 16 27.38 -1.92 12.45
N VAL A 17 28.40 -1.26 11.90
CA VAL A 17 29.18 -0.22 12.60
C VAL A 17 28.36 1.08 12.78
N SER A 18 27.44 1.39 11.86
CA SER A 18 26.60 2.60 11.97
C SER A 18 25.51 2.50 13.03
N VAL A 19 25.03 1.27 13.31
CA VAL A 19 23.95 1.01 14.28
C VAL A 19 24.48 1.04 15.72
N GLN A 20 25.72 0.61 15.96
CA GLN A 20 26.30 0.61 17.32
C GLN A 20 26.66 2.01 17.85
N SER A 21 26.88 2.99 16.98
CA SER A 21 27.23 4.37 17.40
C SER A 21 26.04 5.22 17.89
N ILE A 22 24.80 4.71 17.87
CA ILE A 22 23.60 5.46 18.26
C ILE A 22 22.99 4.98 19.60
N GLN A 23 23.57 3.97 20.26
CA GLN A 23 23.10 3.51 21.58
C GLN A 23 24.12 3.74 22.71
N ALA A 24 24.01 4.90 23.38
CA ALA A 24 24.29 5.15 24.81
C ALA A 24 23.82 6.58 25.14
N ALA A 25 23.09 6.90 26.22
CA ALA A 25 23.23 6.42 27.59
C ALA A 25 21.90 6.53 28.40
N PRO A 26 21.73 5.76 29.50
CA PRO A 26 20.64 5.94 30.45
C PRO A 26 21.05 6.93 31.56
N CYS A 27 20.25 7.97 31.79
CA CYS A 27 20.40 8.85 32.95
C CYS A 27 19.57 8.33 34.13
N HIS A 28 20.25 7.88 35.18
CA HIS A 28 19.67 7.72 36.52
C HIS A 28 19.45 9.09 37.17
N GLY A 29 18.27 9.33 37.72
CA GLY A 29 17.98 10.49 38.57
C GLY A 29 16.71 10.25 39.39
N SER A 30 16.90 10.00 40.69
CA SER A 30 15.85 9.88 41.71
C SER A 30 15.11 11.20 41.90
N ALA A 31 13.78 11.17 42.01
CA ALA A 31 12.97 12.30 42.46
C ALA A 31 12.13 11.91 43.68
N THR A 32 12.35 12.62 44.78
CA THR A 32 11.46 12.73 45.94
C THR A 32 10.69 14.06 45.87
N GLU A 33 9.46 14.04 46.37
CA GLU A 33 8.43 15.09 46.33
C GLU A 33 8.80 16.42 47.02
N SER A 34 8.17 17.53 46.56
CA SER A 34 7.32 18.46 47.36
C SER A 34 7.36 19.94 46.90
N THR A 35 6.20 20.40 46.39
CA THR A 35 5.45 21.65 46.65
C THR A 35 6.09 23.06 46.62
N THR A 36 5.54 23.96 45.76
CA THR A 36 4.89 25.28 46.08
C THR A 36 5.28 26.52 45.20
N ARG A 37 4.26 27.05 44.50
CA ARG A 37 3.86 28.44 44.08
C ARG A 37 4.85 29.59 43.74
N HIS A 38 4.55 30.19 42.57
CA HIS A 38 4.33 31.62 42.22
C HIS A 38 5.47 32.64 41.94
N LEU A 39 5.22 33.39 40.83
CA LEU A 39 5.48 34.82 40.51
C LEU A 39 6.57 35.21 39.46
N ILE A 40 6.06 35.60 38.28
CA ILE A 40 6.35 36.74 37.37
C ILE A 40 7.68 37.54 37.52
N SER A 41 8.44 37.62 36.41
CA SER A 41 8.86 38.84 35.66
C SER A 41 10.34 38.94 35.25
N SER A 42 10.55 39.39 34.01
CA SER A 42 11.79 39.93 33.39
C SER A 42 12.94 38.92 33.25
N SER A 43 13.81 38.94 32.24
CA SER A 43 14.19 39.91 31.24
C SER A 43 14.83 39.12 30.09
N TYR A 44 14.64 39.61 28.87
CA TYR A 44 15.24 39.06 27.66
C TYR A 44 16.69 39.55 27.60
N GLN A 45 17.65 38.63 27.77
CA GLN A 45 19.06 38.93 27.55
C GLN A 45 19.68 37.76 26.77
N ALA A 46 20.17 38.09 25.59
CA ALA A 46 20.78 37.16 24.66
C ALA A 46 22.18 36.78 25.16
N ASP A 47 22.30 35.57 25.70
CA ASP A 47 23.60 34.94 25.92
C ASP A 47 23.93 34.05 24.73
N VAL A 48 24.94 34.49 23.97
CA VAL A 48 25.63 33.72 22.94
C VAL A 48 26.41 32.61 23.65
N PHE A 49 25.84 31.41 23.72
CA PHE A 49 26.60 30.21 24.04
C PHE A 49 27.32 29.75 22.77
N GLU A 50 28.62 30.09 22.68
CA GLU A 50 29.57 29.36 21.83
C GLU A 50 29.48 27.87 22.19
N THR A 51 28.93 27.09 21.28
CA THR A 51 28.97 25.63 21.34
C THR A 51 30.40 25.21 20.97
N PRO A 52 31.10 24.39 21.76
CA PRO A 52 32.38 23.87 21.32
C PRO A 52 32.12 22.99 20.09
N MET A 53 32.72 23.34 18.96
CA MET A 53 32.81 22.44 17.81
C MET A 53 33.47 21.15 18.30
N LEU A 54 32.67 20.09 18.41
CA LEU A 54 33.18 18.74 18.56
C LEU A 54 33.97 18.44 17.28
N GLU A 55 35.30 18.53 17.35
CA GLU A 55 36.16 18.11 16.25
C GLU A 55 35.87 16.64 15.94
N LEU A 56 35.17 16.41 14.81
CA LEU A 56 35.04 15.09 14.22
C LEU A 56 36.46 14.56 13.96
N PRO A 57 36.80 13.34 14.40
CA PRO A 57 38.10 12.75 14.11
C PRO A 57 38.28 12.71 12.59
N SER A 58 39.45 13.13 12.13
CA SER A 58 39.78 13.22 10.71
C SER A 58 39.46 11.90 10.00
N ALA A 59 38.39 11.91 9.19
CA ALA A 59 38.02 10.76 8.37
C ALA A 59 39.22 10.33 7.51
N PRO A 60 39.56 9.03 7.43
CA PRO A 60 40.67 8.55 6.60
C PRO A 60 40.51 9.04 5.16
N ALA A 61 41.61 9.35 4.47
CA ALA A 61 41.60 9.84 3.09
C ALA A 61 40.75 8.97 2.13
N ALA A 62 40.60 7.68 2.44
CA ALA A 62 39.73 6.74 1.74
C ALA A 62 38.23 7.08 1.82
N MET A 63 37.72 7.62 2.94
CA MET A 63 36.32 8.06 3.09
C MET A 63 36.04 9.36 2.31
N ARG A 64 37.02 10.28 2.20
CA ARG A 64 36.88 11.48 1.37
C ARG A 64 36.94 11.14 -0.13
N LEU A 65 37.77 10.18 -0.52
CA LEU A 65 37.82 9.63 -1.87
C LEU A 65 36.52 8.86 -2.23
N LEU A 66 35.94 8.11 -1.28
CA LEU A 66 34.64 7.46 -1.48
C LEU A 66 33.50 8.47 -1.57
N ALA A 67 33.40 9.44 -0.66
CA ALA A 67 32.37 10.49 -0.73
C ALA A 67 32.46 11.31 -2.04
N GLY A 68 33.68 11.55 -2.52
CA GLY A 68 33.94 12.17 -3.83
C GLY A 68 33.58 11.29 -5.03
N ALA A 69 33.73 9.96 -4.92
CA ALA A 69 33.36 9.00 -5.96
C ALA A 69 31.84 8.69 -5.97
N ILE A 70 31.20 8.67 -4.81
CA ILE A 70 29.74 8.49 -4.61
C ILE A 70 28.96 9.62 -5.29
N ARG A 71 29.50 10.84 -5.30
CA ARG A 71 28.92 12.00 -6.01
C ARG A 71 28.95 11.89 -7.55
N ARG A 72 29.66 10.92 -8.14
CA ARG A 72 29.81 10.79 -9.59
C ARG A 72 28.95 9.68 -10.21
N VAL A 73 28.17 8.97 -9.41
CA VAL A 73 27.20 7.97 -9.89
C VAL A 73 25.82 8.36 -9.34
N PRO A 74 24.92 8.93 -10.16
CA PRO A 74 23.63 9.44 -9.71
C PRO A 74 22.86 8.45 -8.83
N PHE A 75 22.93 7.16 -9.16
CA PHE A 75 22.29 6.09 -8.40
C PHE A 75 22.82 5.92 -6.95
N LEU A 76 24.14 6.01 -6.73
CA LEU A 76 24.69 5.85 -5.37
C LEU A 76 24.32 7.02 -4.46
N ALA A 77 24.08 8.20 -5.02
CA ALA A 77 23.57 9.35 -4.27
C ALA A 77 22.12 9.09 -3.80
N GLU A 78 21.26 8.53 -4.66
CA GLU A 78 19.86 8.22 -4.30
C GLU A 78 19.77 7.23 -3.13
N LEU A 79 20.63 6.21 -3.11
CA LEU A 79 20.66 5.20 -2.03
C LEU A 79 20.97 5.78 -0.65
N THR A 80 21.63 6.94 -0.59
CA THR A 80 21.97 7.63 0.65
C THR A 80 20.95 8.69 1.05
N GLU A 81 19.92 8.91 0.25
CA GLU A 81 18.89 9.91 0.56
C GLU A 81 18.21 9.57 1.90
N PRO A 82 18.10 10.53 2.83
CA PRO A 82 17.51 10.29 4.13
C PRO A 82 16.03 9.97 4.00
N ARG A 83 15.57 9.00 4.80
CA ARG A 83 14.19 8.54 4.86
C ARG A 83 13.72 8.42 6.29
N LEU A 84 12.57 9.02 6.60
CA LEU A 84 11.92 8.84 7.88
C LEU A 84 10.97 7.64 7.75
N VAL A 85 11.24 6.56 8.48
CA VAL A 85 10.43 5.34 8.41
C VAL A 85 9.81 4.99 9.75
N GLN A 86 8.71 4.26 9.72
CA GLN A 86 8.08 3.67 10.89
C GLN A 86 7.80 2.19 10.63
N THR A 87 8.30 1.31 11.49
CA THR A 87 8.23 -0.16 11.34
C THR A 87 7.23 -0.83 12.28
N ALA A 88 6.70 -0.09 13.25
CA ALA A 88 5.67 -0.57 14.17
C ALA A 88 4.79 0.57 14.66
N HIS A 89 3.55 0.23 15.00
CA HIS A 89 2.52 1.19 15.44
C HIS A 89 2.84 1.92 16.75
N ASP A 90 3.61 1.27 17.62
CA ASP A 90 4.02 1.71 18.96
C ASP A 90 5.44 2.28 19.00
N GLN A 91 6.16 2.26 17.87
CA GLN A 91 7.50 2.81 17.75
C GLN A 91 7.46 4.21 17.14
N HIS A 92 8.32 5.09 17.66
CA HIS A 92 8.56 6.39 17.04
C HIS A 92 9.24 6.21 15.66
N PRO A 93 8.86 7.02 14.66
CA PRO A 93 9.58 7.04 13.39
C PRO A 93 11.08 7.35 13.59
N TYR A 94 11.94 6.73 12.80
CA TYR A 94 13.38 6.93 12.86
C TYR A 94 13.97 7.19 11.48
N TRP A 95 15.10 7.88 11.45
CA TRP A 95 15.81 8.19 10.21
C TRP A 95 16.65 7.00 9.76
N THR A 96 16.54 6.70 8.48
CA THR A 96 17.35 5.74 7.74
C THR A 96 17.67 6.33 6.36
N THR A 97 18.06 5.50 5.40
CA THR A 97 18.24 5.90 3.99
C THR A 97 17.39 5.07 3.04
N GLU A 98 17.36 5.42 1.75
CA GLU A 98 16.81 4.55 0.70
C GLU A 98 17.41 3.14 0.73
N LEU A 99 18.72 3.01 0.95
CA LEU A 99 19.37 1.72 1.17
C LEU A 99 18.85 1.02 2.44
N GLY A 100 18.54 1.77 3.49
CA GLY A 100 17.90 1.24 4.68
C GLY A 100 16.49 0.70 4.41
N LYS A 101 15.69 1.35 3.57
CA LYS A 101 14.39 0.82 3.11
C LYS A 101 14.55 -0.49 2.34
N MET A 102 15.58 -0.57 1.50
CA MET A 102 15.89 -1.83 0.81
C MET A 102 16.23 -2.95 1.80
N TYR A 103 16.99 -2.64 2.85
CA TYR A 103 17.28 -3.61 3.90
C TYR A 103 16.01 -4.06 4.64
N LEU A 104 15.10 -3.15 4.95
CA LEU A 104 13.81 -3.48 5.57
C LEU A 104 13.01 -4.47 4.69
N ARG A 105 12.86 -4.19 3.39
CA ARG A 105 12.22 -5.11 2.44
C ARG A 105 12.92 -6.47 2.38
N TRP A 106 14.25 -6.48 2.33
CA TRP A 106 15.03 -7.72 2.30
C TRP A 106 14.84 -8.56 3.57
N SER A 107 14.69 -7.90 4.71
CA SER A 107 14.37 -8.55 5.99
C SER A 107 12.88 -8.88 6.17
N ARG A 108 12.03 -8.61 5.16
CA ARG A 108 10.55 -8.73 5.23
C ARG A 108 9.95 -7.96 6.39
N GLN A 109 10.55 -6.82 6.73
CA GLN A 109 10.03 -5.90 7.71
C GLN A 109 9.22 -4.83 6.98
N ASN A 110 7.91 -4.86 7.16
CA ASN A 110 7.00 -3.85 6.62
C ASN A 110 7.23 -2.49 7.30
N PHE A 111 7.00 -1.40 6.55
CA PHE A 111 7.22 -0.04 7.03
C PHE A 111 6.37 0.99 6.27
N PHE A 112 6.06 2.09 6.96
CA PHE A 112 5.68 3.34 6.30
C PHE A 112 6.91 4.17 6.02
N ASP A 113 6.99 4.78 4.83
CA ASP A 113 7.86 5.93 4.58
C ASP A 113 7.06 7.21 4.85
N LEU A 114 7.49 7.94 5.87
CA LEU A 114 6.89 9.18 6.39
C LEU A 114 7.68 10.42 5.98
N THR A 115 8.63 10.29 5.04
CA THR A 115 9.50 11.41 4.66
C THR A 115 8.70 12.60 4.15
N ALA A 116 7.62 12.36 3.40
CA ALA A 116 6.75 13.41 2.87
C ALA A 116 5.85 14.08 3.92
N THR A 117 5.59 13.43 5.06
CA THR A 117 4.70 13.99 6.09
C THR A 117 5.35 15.17 6.84
N LEU A 118 6.69 15.20 6.91
CA LEU A 118 7.45 16.29 7.53
C LEU A 118 7.26 17.65 6.85
N GLY A 119 7.07 17.65 5.52
CA GLY A 119 6.85 18.89 4.75
C GLY A 119 5.41 19.39 4.75
N SER A 120 4.46 18.54 5.16
CA SER A 120 3.03 18.79 5.01
C SER A 120 2.38 19.44 6.25
N GLY A 121 3.12 19.62 7.35
CA GLY A 121 2.58 20.13 8.62
C GLY A 121 1.57 19.19 9.29
N ILE A 122 1.47 17.95 8.78
CA ILE A 122 0.59 16.90 9.31
C ILE A 122 1.42 16.10 10.30
N GLU A 123 1.13 16.24 11.59
CA GLU A 123 1.68 15.37 12.63
C GLU A 123 1.42 13.90 12.24
N PRO A 124 2.42 13.00 12.34
CA PRO A 124 2.21 11.60 12.05
C PRO A 124 1.08 11.07 12.93
N ILE A 125 -0.05 10.75 12.30
CA ILE A 125 -1.23 10.25 13.02
C ILE A 125 -0.79 8.97 13.74
N ARG A 126 -0.78 9.04 15.08
CA ARG A 126 -0.43 7.90 15.92
C ARG A 126 -1.53 6.86 15.79
N PHE A 127 -1.15 5.61 15.52
CA PHE A 127 -2.05 4.49 15.75
C PHE A 127 -2.41 4.51 17.24
N PRO A 128 -3.69 4.51 17.61
CA PRO A 128 -4.09 4.25 18.97
C PRO A 128 -3.44 2.96 19.45
N THR A 129 -2.97 2.98 20.68
CA THR A 129 -2.27 1.89 21.39
C THR A 129 -3.07 0.60 21.51
N THR A 130 -4.29 0.57 20.98
CA THR A 130 -5.08 -0.63 20.74
C THR A 130 -5.64 -0.57 19.31
N ALA A 131 -5.19 -1.49 18.44
CA ALA A 131 -5.73 -1.69 17.09
C ALA A 131 -7.27 -1.83 17.06
N SER A 132 -7.88 -2.17 18.20
CA SER A 132 -9.31 -2.34 18.40
C SER A 132 -10.12 -1.02 18.43
N SER A 133 -9.50 0.15 18.66
CA SER A 133 -10.26 1.39 18.94
C SER A 133 -10.47 2.34 17.74
N LEU A 134 -9.84 2.09 16.58
CA LEU A 134 -9.86 3.07 15.49
C LEU A 134 -11.15 3.13 14.68
N VAL A 135 -11.98 2.08 14.64
CA VAL A 135 -13.11 2.03 13.72
C VAL A 135 -14.24 1.09 14.19
N GLN A 136 -14.59 1.13 15.48
CA GLN A 136 -15.69 0.30 16.01
C GLN A 136 -17.10 0.87 15.75
N SER A 137 -17.23 2.14 15.36
CA SER A 137 -18.55 2.79 15.26
C SER A 137 -19.26 2.61 13.92
N SER A 138 -18.61 2.02 12.90
CA SER A 138 -19.23 1.74 11.61
C SER A 138 -19.96 0.40 11.64
N SER A 139 -21.26 0.42 11.34
CA SER A 139 -22.04 -0.80 11.08
C SER A 139 -21.98 -1.16 9.59
N PHE A 140 -21.80 -2.45 9.30
CA PHE A 140 -21.88 -3.02 7.96
C PHE A 140 -23.04 -4.02 7.88
N PRO A 141 -23.55 -4.31 6.68
CA PRO A 141 -24.60 -5.32 6.51
C PRO A 141 -24.18 -6.67 7.09
N ASN A 142 -25.13 -7.36 7.72
CA ASN A 142 -24.97 -8.74 8.19
C ASN A 142 -25.67 -9.77 7.29
N THR A 143 -26.29 -9.31 6.20
CA THR A 143 -26.90 -10.12 5.14
C THR A 143 -26.58 -9.48 3.79
N THR A 144 -26.79 -10.24 2.73
CA THR A 144 -26.67 -9.83 1.32
C THR A 144 -28.03 -9.49 0.71
N TYR A 145 -28.06 -8.64 -0.31
CA TYR A 145 -29.30 -8.13 -0.92
C TYR A 145 -29.32 -8.19 -2.44
N HIS A 146 -28.18 -8.38 -3.09
CA HIS A 146 -28.02 -8.25 -4.54
C HIS A 146 -27.65 -9.55 -5.26
N GLU A 147 -27.93 -10.71 -4.64
CA GLU A 147 -27.58 -12.04 -5.17
C GLU A 147 -28.02 -12.27 -6.62
N LYS A 148 -29.25 -11.92 -6.97
CA LYS A 148 -29.77 -12.08 -8.34
C LYS A 148 -29.00 -11.24 -9.36
N HIS A 149 -28.64 -10.01 -9.00
CA HIS A 149 -27.83 -9.14 -9.87
C HIS A 149 -26.43 -9.71 -10.03
N LEU A 150 -25.81 -10.10 -8.91
CA LEU A 150 -24.45 -10.64 -8.87
C LEU A 150 -24.30 -11.96 -9.60
N GLN A 151 -25.28 -12.87 -9.56
CA GLN A 151 -25.28 -14.08 -10.38
C GLN A 151 -25.16 -13.76 -11.88
N GLY A 152 -25.85 -12.71 -12.34
CA GLY A 152 -25.75 -12.23 -13.70
C GLY A 152 -24.38 -11.66 -14.06
N VAL A 153 -23.70 -11.02 -13.10
CA VAL A 153 -22.33 -10.50 -13.24
C VAL A 153 -21.32 -11.64 -13.26
N PHE A 154 -21.46 -12.61 -12.36
CA PHE A 154 -20.54 -13.75 -12.24
C PHE A 154 -20.52 -14.62 -13.49
N ALA A 155 -21.64 -14.69 -14.21
CA ALA A 155 -21.71 -15.37 -15.50
C ALA A 155 -20.89 -14.69 -16.61
N GLU A 156 -20.54 -13.40 -16.46
CA GLU A 156 -19.71 -12.65 -17.42
C GLU A 156 -18.23 -12.61 -17.02
N ILE A 157 -17.88 -12.99 -15.80
CA ILE A 157 -16.50 -12.99 -15.33
C ILE A 157 -15.72 -14.07 -16.07
N SER A 158 -14.56 -13.70 -16.62
CA SER A 158 -13.68 -14.62 -17.34
C SER A 158 -12.22 -14.33 -17.01
N ASP A 159 -11.37 -15.35 -17.11
CA ASP A 159 -9.93 -15.15 -17.02
C ASP A 159 -9.29 -14.57 -18.28
N ALA A 160 -10.03 -14.44 -19.39
CA ALA A 160 -9.50 -13.95 -20.66
C ALA A 160 -8.95 -12.51 -20.54
N GLY A 161 -9.72 -11.60 -19.94
CA GLY A 161 -9.32 -10.22 -19.67
C GLY A 161 -8.09 -10.14 -18.75
N PRO A 162 -8.13 -10.74 -17.54
CA PRO A 162 -6.96 -10.84 -16.67
C PRO A 162 -5.71 -11.40 -17.34
N LYS A 163 -5.82 -12.48 -18.13
CA LYS A 163 -4.68 -13.07 -18.88
C LYS A 163 -4.07 -12.10 -19.88
N GLU A 164 -4.91 -11.43 -20.67
CA GLU A 164 -4.43 -10.46 -21.67
C GLU A 164 -3.78 -9.25 -21.00
N ASN A 165 -4.46 -8.69 -19.99
CA ASN A 165 -4.00 -7.51 -19.27
C ASN A 165 -2.70 -7.78 -18.51
N LEU A 166 -2.57 -8.92 -17.82
CA LEU A 166 -1.34 -9.30 -17.13
C LEU A 166 -0.18 -9.50 -18.11
N LYS A 167 -0.39 -10.10 -19.28
CA LYS A 167 0.67 -10.19 -20.31
C LYS A 167 1.19 -8.81 -20.70
N GLY A 168 0.30 -7.84 -20.89
CA GLY A 168 0.68 -6.45 -21.16
C GLY A 168 1.41 -5.81 -19.98
N PHE A 169 0.84 -5.93 -18.78
CA PHE A 169 1.32 -5.25 -17.58
C PHE A 169 2.65 -5.79 -17.03
N THR A 170 2.90 -7.08 -17.23
CA THR A 170 4.16 -7.76 -16.82
C THR A 170 5.24 -7.70 -17.90
N SER A 171 4.94 -7.16 -19.10
CA SER A 171 5.92 -7.00 -20.18
C SER A 171 6.91 -5.86 -19.94
N PHE A 172 6.56 -4.90 -19.08
CA PHE A 172 7.48 -3.85 -18.66
C PHE A 172 8.62 -4.46 -17.87
N ARG A 173 9.84 -3.94 -18.03
CA ARG A 173 11.02 -4.42 -17.30
C ARG A 173 10.74 -4.49 -15.80
N ASN A 174 10.20 -3.41 -15.25
CA ASN A 174 9.63 -3.32 -13.91
C ASN A 174 8.64 -2.15 -13.91
N ARG A 175 7.83 -2.08 -12.86
CA ARG A 175 6.90 -0.97 -12.62
C ARG A 175 7.34 -0.11 -11.44
N TYR A 176 8.65 -0.06 -11.17
CA TYR A 176 9.21 0.61 -10.00
C TYR A 176 8.88 2.12 -10.04
N TYR A 177 8.40 2.65 -8.92
CA TYR A 177 7.76 3.97 -8.87
C TYR A 177 8.64 5.17 -9.28
N ARG A 178 9.97 5.08 -9.11
CA ARG A 178 10.94 6.10 -9.57
C ARG A 178 11.49 5.85 -10.97
N SER A 179 11.08 4.78 -11.64
CA SER A 179 11.61 4.39 -12.95
C SER A 179 10.76 4.95 -14.09
N GLU A 180 11.40 5.18 -15.23
CA GLU A 180 10.70 5.54 -16.46
C GLU A 180 9.74 4.42 -16.91
N THR A 181 10.11 3.14 -16.73
CA THR A 181 9.22 2.00 -17.02
C THR A 181 8.00 1.94 -16.11
N GLY A 182 8.13 2.35 -14.84
CA GLY A 182 7.00 2.49 -13.92
C GLY A 182 6.03 3.60 -14.32
N LYS A 183 6.54 4.73 -14.80
CA LYS A 183 5.69 5.78 -15.39
C LYS A 183 4.97 5.30 -16.66
N GLN A 184 5.69 4.60 -17.54
CA GLN A 184 5.11 4.05 -18.77
C GLN A 184 4.06 2.98 -18.49
N SER A 185 4.28 2.09 -17.51
CA SER A 185 3.31 1.06 -17.12
C SER A 185 2.05 1.68 -16.53
N GLN A 186 2.18 2.74 -15.72
CA GLN A 186 1.05 3.50 -15.21
C GLN A 186 0.24 4.19 -16.32
N GLN A 187 0.91 4.81 -17.29
CA GLN A 187 0.22 5.42 -18.44
C GLN A 187 -0.46 4.39 -19.33
N TRP A 188 0.12 3.20 -19.48
CA TRP A 188 -0.50 2.07 -20.16
C TRP A 188 -1.76 1.61 -19.42
N LEU A 189 -1.68 1.45 -18.10
CA LEU A 189 -2.80 1.04 -17.25
C LEU A 189 -3.94 2.08 -17.28
N LEU A 190 -3.60 3.38 -17.24
CA LEU A 190 -4.58 4.46 -17.37
C LEU A 190 -5.36 4.36 -18.68
N LYS A 191 -4.69 4.12 -19.80
CA LYS A 191 -5.34 3.95 -21.11
C LYS A 191 -6.24 2.71 -21.14
N LEU A 192 -5.78 1.62 -20.56
CA LEU A 192 -6.58 0.39 -20.44
C LEU A 192 -7.88 0.66 -19.67
N ILE A 193 -7.78 1.28 -18.49
CA ILE A 193 -8.95 1.63 -17.65
C ILE A 193 -9.88 2.60 -18.40
N GLN A 194 -9.35 3.63 -19.04
CA GLN A 194 -10.13 4.57 -19.86
C GLN A 194 -10.86 3.85 -21.00
N GLY A 195 -10.24 2.84 -21.62
CA GLY A 195 -10.87 2.02 -22.65
C GLY A 195 -12.05 1.20 -22.12
N VAL A 196 -11.94 0.65 -20.90
CA VAL A 196 -13.02 -0.11 -20.25
C VAL A 196 -14.26 0.75 -19.96
N VAL A 197 -14.08 2.05 -19.72
CA VAL A 197 -15.16 2.96 -19.29
C VAL A 197 -15.51 4.06 -20.29
N ALA A 198 -14.99 3.99 -21.52
CA ALA A 198 -15.05 5.09 -22.50
C ALA A 198 -16.48 5.62 -22.77
N ASP A 199 -17.47 4.73 -22.77
CA ASP A 199 -18.86 5.06 -23.11
C ASP A 199 -19.79 5.13 -21.89
N VAL A 200 -19.24 5.32 -20.68
CA VAL A 200 -20.02 5.32 -19.43
C VAL A 200 -20.07 6.74 -18.81
N PRO A 201 -21.15 7.51 -19.01
CA PRO A 201 -21.17 8.95 -18.73
C PRO A 201 -21.14 9.32 -17.24
N TYR A 202 -21.40 8.36 -16.34
CA TYR A 202 -21.36 8.55 -14.89
C TYR A 202 -20.05 8.04 -14.27
N ILE A 203 -19.03 7.76 -15.09
CA ILE A 203 -17.69 7.36 -14.63
C ILE A 203 -16.67 8.43 -15.02
N SER A 204 -15.77 8.74 -14.10
CA SER A 204 -14.61 9.59 -14.34
C SER A 204 -13.34 8.91 -13.87
N VAL A 205 -12.23 9.13 -14.58
CA VAL A 205 -10.91 8.60 -14.24
C VAL A 205 -9.94 9.77 -14.12
N ARG A 206 -9.21 9.84 -13.01
CA ARG A 206 -8.22 10.89 -12.76
C ARG A 206 -6.94 10.33 -12.18
N GLU A 207 -5.84 11.01 -12.46
CA GLU A 207 -4.57 10.74 -11.82
C GLU A 207 -4.44 11.53 -10.51
N HIS A 208 -3.91 10.91 -9.46
CA HIS A 208 -3.34 11.60 -8.32
C HIS A 208 -1.85 11.77 -8.58
N LYS A 209 -1.40 13.02 -8.75
CA LYS A 209 -0.02 13.32 -9.12
C LYS A 209 0.90 13.20 -7.92
N HIS A 210 2.03 12.52 -8.12
CA HIS A 210 3.07 12.37 -7.11
C HIS A 210 4.40 12.96 -7.57
N SER A 211 5.28 13.27 -6.61
CA SER A 211 6.58 13.89 -6.88
C SER A 211 7.59 12.97 -7.57
N TRP A 212 7.37 11.65 -7.54
CA TRP A 212 8.27 10.63 -8.11
C TRP A 212 7.94 10.25 -9.56
N GLY A 213 6.88 10.80 -10.16
CA GLY A 213 6.58 10.69 -11.59
C GLY A 213 5.57 9.60 -11.96
N GLN A 214 5.53 8.47 -11.26
CA GLN A 214 4.44 7.50 -11.39
C GLN A 214 3.24 7.98 -10.54
N ASN A 215 2.05 8.05 -11.15
CA ASN A 215 0.85 8.59 -10.49
C ASN A 215 -0.08 7.46 -10.02
N SER A 216 -0.83 7.67 -8.93
CA SER A 216 -1.95 6.77 -8.62
C SER A 216 -3.14 7.06 -9.56
N ILE A 217 -3.95 6.05 -9.89
CA ILE A 217 -5.12 6.18 -10.75
C ILE A 217 -6.38 6.01 -9.89
N LEU A 218 -7.27 6.99 -9.91
CA LEU A 218 -8.51 6.99 -9.15
C LEU A 218 -9.70 7.08 -10.10
N LEU A 219 -10.50 6.02 -10.13
CA LEU A 219 -11.74 5.95 -10.88
C LEU A 219 -12.92 6.17 -9.94
N HIS A 220 -13.84 7.03 -10.34
CA HIS A 220 -15.05 7.37 -9.59
C HIS A 220 -16.29 7.07 -10.42
N ILE A 221 -17.22 6.31 -9.84
CA ILE A 221 -18.53 5.96 -10.40
C ILE A 221 -19.59 6.72 -9.60
N SER A 222 -20.28 7.66 -10.25
CA SER A 222 -21.32 8.45 -9.60
C SER A 222 -22.63 7.67 -9.46
N GLY A 223 -23.15 7.66 -8.23
CA GLY A 223 -24.42 7.02 -7.89
C GLY A 223 -25.63 7.62 -8.62
N ALA A 224 -26.68 6.82 -8.81
CA ALA A 224 -27.92 7.26 -9.46
C ALA A 224 -28.82 8.13 -8.57
N LYS A 225 -28.75 7.95 -7.24
CA LYS A 225 -29.62 8.64 -6.26
C LYS A 225 -28.85 9.55 -5.32
N SER A 226 -27.66 10.02 -5.72
CA SER A 226 -26.91 11.00 -4.96
C SER A 226 -27.71 12.32 -4.90
N SER A 227 -28.68 12.40 -3.98
CA SER A 227 -29.40 13.63 -3.63
C SER A 227 -28.40 14.62 -3.02
N SER A 228 -28.70 15.92 -2.98
CA SER A 228 -27.79 16.93 -2.45
C SER A 228 -27.29 16.69 -1.00
N ALA A 229 -27.96 15.82 -0.22
CA ALA A 229 -27.55 15.41 1.12
C ALA A 229 -26.69 14.13 1.16
N GLU A 230 -26.70 13.31 0.10
CA GLU A 230 -25.88 12.09 -0.05
C GLU A 230 -24.78 12.21 -1.12
N GLN A 231 -24.82 13.27 -1.93
CA GLN A 231 -23.81 13.63 -2.92
C GLN A 231 -22.43 13.75 -2.25
N GLY A 232 -21.50 12.88 -2.66
CA GLY A 232 -20.12 12.86 -2.15
C GLY A 232 -19.83 11.86 -1.03
N ARG A 233 -20.80 11.04 -0.57
CA ARG A 233 -20.50 9.91 0.33
C ARG A 233 -20.14 8.67 -0.49
N ILE A 234 -18.83 8.42 -0.59
CA ILE A 234 -18.28 7.22 -1.21
C ILE A 234 -18.61 6.02 -0.32
N ALA A 235 -19.41 5.09 -0.84
CA ALA A 235 -19.83 3.91 -0.10
C ALA A 235 -18.66 2.91 0.06
N ALA A 236 -17.89 2.72 -1.00
CA ALA A 236 -16.78 1.78 -1.01
C ALA A 236 -15.65 2.24 -1.95
N VAL A 237 -14.43 1.91 -1.55
CA VAL A 237 -13.23 1.97 -2.38
C VAL A 237 -12.68 0.55 -2.52
N ALA A 238 -12.47 0.07 -3.75
CA ALA A 238 -11.67 -1.12 -4.03
C ALA A 238 -10.26 -0.67 -4.43
N GLY A 239 -9.23 -1.22 -3.80
CA GLY A 239 -7.83 -0.81 -3.96
C GLY A 239 -6.90 -1.97 -4.31
N ALA A 240 -5.87 -1.65 -5.08
CA ALA A 240 -4.72 -2.47 -5.46
C ALA A 240 -3.52 -1.55 -5.73
N HIS A 241 -2.29 -2.05 -5.76
CA HIS A 241 -1.13 -1.24 -6.16
C HIS A 241 -0.67 -1.55 -7.58
N LEU A 242 -0.12 -0.53 -8.26
CA LEU A 242 0.25 -0.62 -9.68
C LEU A 242 1.76 -0.73 -9.91
N ASP A 243 2.57 -0.54 -8.86
CA ASP A 243 4.01 -0.67 -8.98
C ASP A 243 4.47 -2.13 -8.88
N SER A 244 5.78 -2.30 -8.99
CA SER A 244 6.46 -3.56 -8.73
C SER A 244 7.89 -3.26 -8.34
N THR A 245 8.45 -4.12 -7.50
CA THR A 245 9.83 -3.96 -7.04
C THR A 245 10.64 -5.23 -7.23
N HIS A 246 11.96 -5.07 -7.16
CA HIS A 246 12.87 -6.17 -6.94
C HIS A 246 13.70 -5.85 -5.70
N GLN A 247 14.11 -6.87 -4.95
CA GLN A 247 15.09 -6.76 -3.86
C GLN A 247 16.37 -5.98 -4.23
N ILE A 248 16.72 -5.94 -5.52
CA ILE A 248 17.82 -5.14 -6.07
C ILE A 248 17.18 -4.15 -7.05
N PRO A 249 17.26 -2.85 -6.79
CA PRO A 249 16.69 -1.82 -7.66
C PRO A 249 17.10 -2.02 -9.12
N PHE A 250 16.18 -1.74 -10.04
CA PHE A 250 16.31 -1.81 -11.50
C PHE A 250 16.51 -3.19 -12.13
N LEU A 251 16.60 -4.26 -11.35
CA LEU A 251 16.41 -5.59 -11.92
C LEU A 251 14.99 -5.73 -12.48
N PRO A 252 14.78 -6.67 -13.42
CA PRO A 252 13.44 -6.92 -13.90
C PRO A 252 12.53 -7.38 -12.76
N ALA A 253 11.34 -6.80 -12.68
CA ALA A 253 10.33 -7.13 -11.68
C ALA A 253 8.99 -7.25 -12.41
N PRO A 254 8.67 -8.43 -12.97
CA PRO A 254 7.44 -8.59 -13.73
C PRO A 254 6.21 -8.34 -12.85
N GLY A 255 6.27 -8.67 -11.55
CA GLY A 255 5.23 -8.31 -10.58
C GLY A 255 3.86 -8.85 -10.98
N ALA A 256 3.80 -10.14 -11.36
CA ALA A 256 2.60 -10.74 -11.91
C ALA A 256 1.54 -10.95 -10.82
N ASP A 257 1.97 -11.49 -9.69
CA ASP A 257 1.13 -11.69 -8.53
C ASP A 257 1.10 -10.44 -7.66
N ASP A 258 2.26 -9.82 -7.43
CA ASP A 258 2.45 -8.63 -6.57
C ASP A 258 2.79 -7.37 -7.40
N ASP A 259 1.84 -6.46 -7.65
CA ASP A 259 0.39 -6.64 -7.52
C ASP A 259 -0.31 -6.48 -8.88
N GLY A 260 0.27 -7.14 -9.89
CA GLY A 260 -0.37 -7.27 -11.19
C GLY A 260 -1.75 -7.94 -11.06
N SER A 261 -1.87 -8.91 -10.16
CA SER A 261 -3.06 -9.72 -9.98
C SER A 261 -4.23 -8.92 -9.37
N GLY A 262 -4.01 -8.18 -8.28
CA GLY A 262 -5.01 -7.29 -7.68
C GLY A 262 -5.40 -6.18 -8.64
N THR A 263 -4.43 -5.60 -9.35
CA THR A 263 -4.66 -4.58 -10.38
C THR A 263 -5.65 -5.07 -11.44
N VAL A 264 -5.44 -6.24 -12.05
CA VAL A 264 -6.35 -6.73 -13.10
C VAL A 264 -7.65 -7.31 -12.55
N THR A 265 -7.66 -7.77 -11.30
CA THR A 265 -8.89 -8.17 -10.59
C THR A 265 -9.89 -7.01 -10.55
N LEU A 266 -9.41 -5.81 -10.22
CA LEU A 266 -10.27 -4.62 -10.16
C LEU A 266 -10.83 -4.25 -11.54
N ILE A 267 -10.01 -4.36 -12.59
CA ILE A 267 -10.40 -4.06 -13.97
C ILE A 267 -11.46 -5.03 -14.48
N GLU A 268 -11.26 -6.33 -14.23
CA GLU A 268 -12.21 -7.37 -14.67
C GLU A 268 -13.55 -7.27 -13.93
N ALA A 269 -13.53 -6.94 -12.63
CA ALA A 269 -14.75 -6.70 -11.86
C ALA A 269 -15.52 -5.52 -12.45
N LEU A 270 -14.84 -4.41 -12.73
CA LEU A 270 -15.42 -3.24 -13.37
C LEU A 270 -16.02 -3.59 -14.75
N ARG A 271 -15.29 -4.31 -15.60
CA ARG A 271 -15.76 -4.74 -16.93
C ARG A 271 -17.03 -5.60 -16.83
N ALA A 272 -17.03 -6.60 -15.95
CA ALA A 272 -18.17 -7.52 -15.78
C ALA A 272 -19.40 -6.81 -15.21
N LEU A 273 -19.24 -5.87 -14.27
CA LEU A 273 -20.34 -5.07 -13.75
C LEU A 273 -20.95 -4.18 -14.85
N LEU A 274 -20.10 -3.51 -15.64
CA LEU A 274 -20.55 -2.63 -16.72
C LEU A 274 -21.23 -3.38 -17.87
N SER A 275 -20.81 -4.61 -18.18
CA SER A 275 -21.48 -5.43 -19.20
C SER A 275 -22.91 -5.80 -18.81
N LYS A 276 -23.24 -5.83 -17.51
CA LYS A 276 -24.62 -5.98 -17.00
C LYS A 276 -25.38 -4.65 -16.87
N GLY A 277 -24.76 -3.54 -17.27
CA GLY A 277 -25.34 -2.20 -17.14
C GLY A 277 -25.49 -1.74 -15.69
N TRP A 278 -24.59 -2.19 -14.79
CA TRP A 278 -24.59 -1.75 -13.40
C TRP A 278 -24.33 -0.25 -13.30
N ARG A 279 -25.22 0.44 -12.57
CA ARG A 279 -24.96 1.75 -12.00
C ARG A 279 -25.27 1.69 -10.51
N PRO A 280 -24.36 2.10 -9.61
CA PRO A 280 -24.62 2.04 -8.19
C PRO A 280 -25.63 3.11 -7.76
N VAL A 281 -26.22 2.93 -6.59
CA VAL A 281 -27.09 3.93 -5.94
C VAL A 281 -26.24 5.03 -5.30
N LYS A 282 -25.13 4.65 -4.67
CA LYS A 282 -24.14 5.51 -4.00
C LYS A 282 -22.83 5.55 -4.79
N ASP A 283 -21.99 6.53 -4.50
CA ASP A 283 -20.70 6.66 -5.19
C ASP A 283 -19.76 5.50 -4.82
N ILE A 284 -19.05 4.97 -5.83
CA ILE A 284 -18.05 3.90 -5.68
C ILE A 284 -16.76 4.36 -6.34
N GLU A 285 -15.62 3.95 -5.77
CA GLU A 285 -14.32 4.21 -6.38
C GLU A 285 -13.45 2.96 -6.51
N PHE A 286 -12.62 2.96 -7.54
CA PHE A 286 -11.56 1.96 -7.77
C PHE A 286 -10.23 2.69 -7.84
N HIS A 287 -9.27 2.25 -7.04
CA HIS A 287 -7.99 2.92 -6.85
C HIS A 287 -6.85 1.98 -7.20
N TRP A 288 -5.88 2.48 -7.96
CA TRP A 288 -4.61 1.83 -8.22
C TRP A 288 -3.49 2.72 -7.69
N TYR A 289 -2.88 2.32 -6.57
CA TYR A 289 -1.92 3.13 -5.83
C TYR A 289 -0.50 2.98 -6.41
N SER A 290 0.20 4.10 -6.55
CA SER A 290 1.62 4.10 -6.90
C SER A 290 2.49 4.02 -5.65
N ALA A 291 3.67 3.41 -5.75
CA ALA A 291 4.70 3.44 -4.73
C ALA A 291 4.28 2.80 -3.40
N GLU A 292 3.51 1.70 -3.45
CA GLU A 292 3.26 0.82 -2.30
C GLU A 292 4.62 0.32 -1.78
N GLU A 293 5.45 -0.18 -2.68
CA GLU A 293 6.76 -0.79 -2.39
C GLU A 293 7.78 0.23 -1.87
N GLY A 294 7.48 1.51 -2.06
CA GLY A 294 8.22 2.66 -1.55
C GLY A 294 8.03 2.90 -0.05
N GLY A 295 7.07 2.21 0.58
CA GLY A 295 6.61 2.41 1.95
C GLY A 295 5.22 3.06 2.02
N LEU A 296 4.27 2.56 1.21
CA LEU A 296 2.88 3.01 1.13
C LEU A 296 2.72 4.48 0.70
N LEU A 297 3.62 4.99 -0.16
CA LEU A 297 3.71 6.43 -0.43
C LEU A 297 2.46 6.97 -1.14
N GLY A 298 1.99 6.31 -2.20
CA GLY A 298 0.84 6.81 -2.97
C GLY A 298 -0.47 6.71 -2.21
N SER A 299 -0.77 5.58 -1.57
CA SER A 299 -1.98 5.43 -0.76
C SER A 299 -1.99 6.38 0.44
N GLN A 300 -0.84 6.68 1.05
CA GLN A 300 -0.75 7.71 2.09
C GLN A 300 -1.15 9.09 1.55
N GLU A 301 -0.57 9.55 0.44
CA GLU A 301 -0.90 10.86 -0.14
C GLU A 301 -2.38 10.92 -0.58
N VAL A 302 -2.91 9.84 -1.15
CA VAL A 302 -4.34 9.74 -1.51
C VAL A 302 -5.24 9.82 -0.28
N ALA A 303 -5.03 8.97 0.73
CA ALA A 303 -5.84 8.92 1.93
C ALA A 303 -5.80 10.24 2.72
N GLN A 304 -4.61 10.86 2.82
CA GLN A 304 -4.44 12.18 3.44
C GLN A 304 -5.17 13.28 2.66
N ALA A 305 -5.13 13.26 1.32
CA ALA A 305 -5.87 14.22 0.51
C ALA A 305 -7.40 14.08 0.67
N TYR A 306 -7.91 12.87 0.89
CA TYR A 306 -9.33 12.63 1.20
C TYR A 306 -9.67 13.19 2.58
N ALA A 307 -8.87 12.87 3.59
CA ALA A 307 -9.04 13.37 4.95
C ALA A 307 -9.00 14.91 5.01
N ALA A 308 -8.06 15.54 4.31
CA ALA A 308 -7.93 17.01 4.23
C ALA A 308 -9.13 17.69 3.58
N LYS A 309 -9.81 17.00 2.66
CA LYS A 309 -11.06 17.47 2.03
C LYS A 309 -12.31 17.15 2.85
N GLY A 310 -12.17 16.49 4.00
CA GLY A 310 -13.30 16.00 4.79
C GLY A 310 -14.07 14.85 4.12
N VAL A 311 -13.53 14.24 3.06
CA VAL A 311 -14.13 13.10 2.37
C VAL A 311 -13.66 11.83 3.06
N ARG A 312 -14.62 11.03 3.56
CA ARG A 312 -14.34 9.76 4.24
C ARG A 312 -15.19 8.67 3.59
N PRO A 313 -14.59 7.81 2.76
CA PRO A 313 -15.26 6.60 2.29
C PRO A 313 -15.76 5.76 3.46
N SER A 314 -16.88 5.07 3.25
CA SER A 314 -17.48 4.23 4.30
C SER A 314 -16.80 2.87 4.42
N ALA A 315 -16.12 2.42 3.37
CA ALA A 315 -15.34 1.19 3.37
C ALA A 315 -14.18 1.30 2.36
N MET A 316 -13.08 0.63 2.66
CA MET A 316 -12.00 0.37 1.71
C MET A 316 -11.60 -1.10 1.77
N LEU A 317 -11.55 -1.77 0.62
CA LEU A 317 -11.05 -3.14 0.50
C LEU A 317 -9.75 -3.10 -0.32
N GLN A 318 -8.64 -3.51 0.29
CA GLN A 318 -7.40 -3.80 -0.42
C GLN A 318 -7.43 -5.25 -0.92
N GLN A 319 -6.93 -5.44 -2.14
CA GLN A 319 -6.59 -6.75 -2.69
C GLN A 319 -5.21 -6.63 -3.33
N ASP A 320 -4.26 -7.28 -2.70
CA ASP A 320 -2.85 -7.28 -3.04
C ASP A 320 -2.37 -8.72 -2.94
N MET A 321 -1.97 -9.27 -4.09
CA MET A 321 -1.78 -10.70 -4.35
C MET A 321 -3.10 -11.50 -4.29
N THR A 322 -3.59 -11.90 -5.45
CA THR A 322 -4.90 -12.56 -5.65
C THR A 322 -4.83 -13.82 -6.50
N ALA A 323 -3.64 -14.20 -6.99
CA ALA A 323 -3.52 -15.18 -8.06
C ALA A 323 -2.67 -16.39 -7.71
N PHE A 324 -2.20 -16.58 -6.49
CA PHE A 324 -1.42 -17.78 -6.17
C PHE A 324 -2.11 -18.75 -5.20
N VAL A 325 -2.01 -20.04 -5.54
CA VAL A 325 -2.37 -21.17 -4.69
C VAL A 325 -1.13 -22.02 -4.50
N LYS A 326 -0.69 -22.17 -3.25
CA LYS A 326 0.49 -22.97 -2.92
C LYS A 326 0.30 -24.41 -3.42
N PRO A 327 1.26 -24.95 -4.21
CA PRO A 327 1.16 -26.33 -4.68
C PRO A 327 0.99 -27.33 -3.52
N GLY A 328 -0.06 -28.15 -3.58
CA GLY A 328 -0.38 -29.14 -2.55
C GLY A 328 -1.30 -28.64 -1.43
N THR A 329 -1.82 -27.41 -1.51
CA THR A 329 -2.86 -26.89 -0.59
C THR A 329 -4.18 -26.66 -1.31
N GLU A 330 -5.23 -26.38 -0.54
CA GLU A 330 -6.52 -25.93 -1.08
C GLU A 330 -6.50 -24.42 -1.35
N ALA A 331 -7.28 -23.97 -2.34
CA ALA A 331 -7.50 -22.55 -2.61
C ALA A 331 -8.38 -21.93 -1.51
N ARG A 332 -7.97 -20.77 -0.98
CA ARG A 332 -8.64 -20.06 0.13
C ARG A 332 -8.56 -18.56 -0.06
N VAL A 333 -9.42 -17.80 0.61
CA VAL A 333 -9.23 -16.34 0.72
C VAL A 333 -8.69 -16.01 2.10
N GLY A 334 -7.46 -15.52 2.17
CA GLY A 334 -6.89 -14.93 3.37
C GLY A 334 -7.64 -13.67 3.78
N ILE A 335 -8.21 -13.67 4.98
CA ILE A 335 -8.90 -12.53 5.58
C ILE A 335 -8.02 -11.98 6.68
N VAL A 336 -7.42 -10.81 6.44
CA VAL A 336 -6.51 -10.16 7.39
C VAL A 336 -7.28 -9.69 8.62
N SER A 337 -6.78 -10.00 9.82
CA SER A 337 -7.44 -9.69 11.09
C SER A 337 -6.73 -8.64 11.96
N ASP A 338 -5.54 -8.17 11.56
CA ASP A 338 -4.78 -7.12 12.24
C ASP A 338 -4.69 -5.82 11.41
N PHE A 339 -4.66 -4.67 12.11
CA PHE A 339 -4.63 -3.33 11.50
C PHE A 339 -5.77 -3.03 10.50
N VAL A 340 -6.95 -3.62 10.73
CA VAL A 340 -8.17 -3.47 9.92
C VAL A 340 -9.41 -3.18 10.78
N SER A 341 -10.52 -2.79 10.16
CA SER A 341 -11.82 -2.64 10.82
C SER A 341 -12.52 -3.99 10.97
N THR A 342 -12.69 -4.49 12.20
CA THR A 342 -13.38 -5.78 12.46
C THR A 342 -14.78 -5.85 11.84
N PRO A 343 -15.67 -4.84 12.00
CA PRO A 343 -16.98 -4.88 11.36
C PRO A 343 -16.93 -5.01 9.82
N LEU A 344 -15.96 -4.35 9.17
CA LEU A 344 -15.78 -4.45 7.72
C LEU A 344 -15.20 -5.81 7.33
N THR A 345 -14.22 -6.31 8.07
CA THR A 345 -13.62 -7.64 7.86
C THR A 345 -14.67 -8.75 8.00
N ASP A 346 -15.59 -8.64 8.95
CA ASP A 346 -16.71 -9.58 9.10
C ASP A 346 -17.67 -9.54 7.91
N PHE A 347 -17.94 -8.35 7.37
CA PHE A 347 -18.71 -8.20 6.14
C PHE A 347 -17.99 -8.80 4.94
N VAL A 348 -16.69 -8.58 4.77
CA VAL A 348 -15.90 -9.24 3.71
C VAL A 348 -15.95 -10.76 3.85
N ARG A 349 -15.86 -11.30 5.07
CA ARG A 349 -16.00 -12.75 5.32
C ARG A 349 -17.39 -13.26 4.95
N LEU A 350 -18.45 -12.49 5.21
CA LEU A 350 -19.80 -12.80 4.74
C LEU A 350 -19.84 -12.90 3.21
N LEU A 351 -19.26 -11.92 2.50
CA LEU A 351 -19.23 -11.93 1.04
C LEU A 351 -18.48 -13.15 0.47
N VAL A 352 -17.34 -13.52 1.06
CA VAL A 352 -16.60 -14.73 0.66
C VAL A 352 -17.48 -15.97 0.83
N ASN A 353 -18.10 -16.15 2.00
CA ASN A 353 -18.95 -17.32 2.25
C ASN A 353 -20.19 -17.38 1.34
N THR A 354 -20.73 -16.23 0.93
CA THR A 354 -21.96 -16.18 0.11
C THR A 354 -21.68 -16.30 -1.38
N TYR A 355 -20.58 -15.71 -1.88
CA TYR A 355 -20.39 -15.49 -3.32
C TYR A 355 -19.21 -16.21 -3.97
N LEU A 356 -18.26 -16.69 -3.17
CA LEU A 356 -17.08 -17.39 -3.69
C LEU A 356 -17.26 -18.91 -3.58
N GLU A 357 -16.51 -19.62 -4.41
CA GLU A 357 -16.45 -21.09 -4.39
C GLU A 357 -15.37 -21.60 -3.43
N ILE A 358 -14.53 -20.70 -2.91
CA ILE A 358 -13.42 -21.02 -2.01
C ILE A 358 -13.66 -20.41 -0.62
N PRO A 359 -13.33 -21.14 0.46
CA PRO A 359 -13.63 -20.67 1.81
C PRO A 359 -12.63 -19.62 2.32
N PRO A 360 -13.04 -18.76 3.25
CA PRO A 360 -12.13 -17.85 3.91
C PRO A 360 -11.18 -18.60 4.86
N VAL A 361 -10.04 -18.00 5.15
CA VAL A 361 -9.10 -18.39 6.21
C VAL A 361 -8.58 -17.13 6.88
N GLU A 362 -8.53 -17.09 8.21
CA GLU A 362 -7.98 -15.93 8.89
C GLU A 362 -6.44 -15.89 8.74
N THR A 363 -5.89 -14.70 8.56
CA THR A 363 -4.43 -14.48 8.54
C THR A 363 -4.05 -13.12 9.11
N LYS A 364 -2.74 -12.88 9.26
CA LYS A 364 -2.17 -11.64 9.78
C LYS A 364 -0.98 -11.21 8.94
N LEU A 365 -0.82 -9.90 8.78
CA LEU A 365 0.29 -9.33 7.99
C LEU A 365 1.25 -8.48 8.81
N GLY A 366 0.85 -8.10 10.03
CA GLY A 366 1.58 -7.16 10.83
C GLY A 366 1.39 -5.72 10.35
N TYR A 367 2.19 -4.83 10.95
CA TYR A 367 2.11 -3.40 10.73
C TYR A 367 2.47 -3.02 9.28
N ALA A 368 1.76 -2.04 8.71
CA ALA A 368 2.03 -1.51 7.37
C ALA A 368 2.04 -2.58 6.26
N GLY A 369 1.10 -3.53 6.32
CA GLY A 369 1.10 -4.70 5.43
C GLY A 369 0.75 -4.45 3.96
N SER A 370 0.02 -3.37 3.64
CA SER A 370 -0.29 -2.88 2.29
C SER A 370 -1.11 -1.58 2.41
N ASP A 371 -1.67 -1.06 1.32
CA ASP A 371 -2.32 0.26 1.23
C ASP A 371 -3.54 0.46 2.14
N HIS A 372 -4.21 -0.61 2.59
CA HIS A 372 -5.29 -0.54 3.59
C HIS A 372 -4.85 0.22 4.85
N ALA A 373 -3.58 0.08 5.24
CA ALA A 373 -3.03 0.70 6.43
C ALA A 373 -3.07 2.24 6.35
N SER A 374 -2.91 2.81 5.15
CA SER A 374 -3.01 4.26 4.90
C SER A 374 -4.42 4.77 5.19
N TRP A 375 -5.45 4.01 4.81
CA TRP A 375 -6.86 4.34 5.06
C TRP A 375 -7.24 4.18 6.54
N THR A 376 -6.80 3.10 7.19
CA THR A 376 -6.96 2.92 8.63
C THR A 376 -6.34 4.09 9.40
N LYS A 377 -5.17 4.58 8.98
CA LYS A 377 -4.46 5.68 9.64
C LYS A 377 -5.23 7.01 9.60
N VAL A 378 -6.07 7.25 8.58
CA VAL A 378 -6.94 8.44 8.52
C VAL A 378 -8.34 8.18 9.10
N GLY A 379 -8.58 7.01 9.68
CA GLY A 379 -9.84 6.63 10.32
C GLY A 379 -10.93 6.21 9.34
N VAL A 380 -10.57 5.71 8.16
CA VAL A 380 -11.50 5.05 7.23
C VAL A 380 -11.53 3.55 7.54
N PRO A 381 -12.71 2.92 7.67
CA PRO A 381 -12.81 1.46 7.78
C PRO A 381 -12.14 0.80 6.57
N SER A 382 -11.06 0.05 6.81
CA SER A 382 -10.40 -0.73 5.76
C SER A 382 -10.29 -2.20 6.13
N ALA A 383 -10.38 -3.07 5.11
CA ALA A 383 -10.16 -4.50 5.19
C ALA A 383 -9.20 -4.93 4.08
N PHE A 384 -8.65 -6.14 4.21
CA PHE A 384 -7.73 -6.71 3.23
C PHE A 384 -8.02 -8.19 3.04
N ALA A 385 -8.24 -8.58 1.78
CA ALA A 385 -8.30 -9.95 1.33
C ALA A 385 -7.05 -10.28 0.48
N ILE A 386 -6.39 -11.40 0.80
CA ILE A 386 -5.16 -11.89 0.14
C ILE A 386 -5.35 -13.36 -0.26
N GLU A 387 -4.57 -13.84 -1.22
CA GLU A 387 -4.67 -15.17 -1.84
C GLU A 387 -4.61 -16.40 -0.92
N ALA A 388 -4.11 -16.31 0.31
CA ALA A 388 -3.98 -17.43 1.24
C ALA A 388 -3.71 -16.93 2.66
N THR A 389 -3.36 -17.81 3.60
CA THR A 389 -2.62 -17.33 4.78
C THR A 389 -1.28 -16.74 4.32
N PHE A 390 -0.76 -15.76 5.04
CA PHE A 390 0.48 -15.09 4.65
C PHE A 390 1.64 -16.07 4.44
N GLU A 391 1.76 -17.10 5.28
CA GLU A 391 2.79 -18.13 5.19
C GLU A 391 2.69 -19.00 3.93
N ASP A 392 1.48 -19.10 3.36
CA ASP A 392 1.18 -19.88 2.16
C ASP A 392 1.05 -19.01 0.90
N SER A 393 1.22 -17.70 1.02
CA SER A 393 1.26 -16.77 -0.12
C SER A 393 2.57 -16.93 -0.93
N ASN A 394 2.68 -16.27 -2.08
CA ASN A 394 3.80 -16.37 -3.03
C ASN A 394 5.14 -15.75 -2.56
N LEU A 395 5.44 -15.83 -1.25
CA LEU A 395 6.58 -15.19 -0.58
C LEU A 395 7.96 -15.59 -1.14
N GLN A 396 8.05 -16.68 -1.88
CA GLN A 396 9.30 -17.15 -2.49
C GLN A 396 9.65 -16.42 -3.79
N ARG A 397 8.68 -15.80 -4.46
CA ARG A 397 8.87 -15.19 -5.79
C ARG A 397 8.58 -13.71 -5.83
N ILE A 398 7.70 -13.19 -4.98
CA ILE A 398 7.47 -11.74 -4.89
C ILE A 398 8.80 -10.99 -4.73
N HIS A 399 8.87 -9.80 -5.31
CA HIS A 399 10.07 -8.96 -5.35
C HIS A 399 11.29 -9.59 -6.06
N THR A 400 11.07 -10.55 -6.96
CA THR A 400 12.10 -11.18 -7.79
C THR A 400 11.70 -11.22 -9.26
N THR A 401 12.63 -11.63 -10.13
CA THR A 401 12.32 -11.94 -11.53
C THR A 401 11.40 -13.15 -11.72
N GLY A 402 11.19 -13.95 -10.66
CA GLY A 402 10.40 -15.19 -10.70
C GLY A 402 8.90 -14.98 -10.52
N ASP A 403 8.46 -13.80 -10.06
CA ASP A 403 7.04 -13.47 -9.97
C ASP A 403 6.47 -13.23 -11.37
N THR A 404 5.94 -14.30 -11.97
CA THR A 404 5.52 -14.38 -13.38
C THR A 404 4.21 -15.15 -13.49
N ILE A 405 3.44 -14.90 -14.55
CA ILE A 405 2.15 -15.57 -14.79
C ILE A 405 2.28 -17.09 -15.02
N ASP A 406 3.48 -17.56 -15.37
CA ASP A 406 3.78 -18.98 -15.61
C ASP A 406 4.40 -19.66 -14.38
N ALA A 407 4.49 -18.95 -13.25
CA ALA A 407 5.09 -19.49 -12.03
C ALA A 407 4.24 -20.64 -11.46
N PRO A 408 4.87 -21.71 -10.94
CA PRO A 408 4.14 -22.78 -10.27
C PRO A 408 3.31 -22.24 -9.10
N GLY A 409 2.00 -22.48 -9.14
CA GLY A 409 1.02 -21.99 -8.17
C GLY A 409 0.24 -20.76 -8.64
N PHE A 410 0.70 -20.05 -9.67
CA PHE A 410 -0.08 -18.97 -10.29
C PHE A 410 -1.36 -19.55 -10.93
N SER A 411 -2.50 -18.94 -10.64
CA SER A 411 -3.83 -19.47 -10.90
C SER A 411 -4.80 -18.35 -11.23
N PHE A 412 -5.18 -18.28 -12.50
CA PHE A 412 -6.23 -17.37 -12.94
C PHE A 412 -7.62 -17.77 -12.40
N ASP A 413 -7.85 -19.05 -12.13
CA ASP A 413 -9.09 -19.52 -11.50
C ASP A 413 -9.23 -18.95 -10.08
N HIS A 414 -8.10 -18.80 -9.37
CA HIS A 414 -8.06 -18.17 -8.05
C HIS A 414 -8.35 -16.67 -8.15
N LEU A 415 -7.69 -15.97 -9.08
CA LEU A 415 -7.92 -14.56 -9.37
C LEU A 415 -9.40 -14.27 -9.65
N VAL A 416 -10.07 -15.12 -10.43
CA VAL A 416 -11.51 -14.99 -10.72
C VAL A 416 -12.39 -14.99 -9.46
N GLN A 417 -12.00 -15.67 -8.38
CA GLN A 417 -12.71 -15.62 -7.11
C GLN A 417 -12.60 -14.22 -6.46
N PHE A 418 -11.45 -13.57 -6.57
CA PHE A 418 -11.27 -12.18 -6.11
C PHE A 418 -12.03 -11.16 -6.99
N VAL A 419 -12.23 -11.45 -8.28
CA VAL A 419 -13.13 -10.66 -9.13
C VAL A 419 -14.56 -10.72 -8.62
N ARG A 420 -15.03 -11.92 -8.22
CA ARG A 420 -16.35 -12.09 -7.58
C ARG A 420 -16.44 -11.31 -6.26
N LEU A 421 -15.39 -11.38 -5.43
CA LEU A 421 -15.33 -10.65 -4.16
C LEU A 421 -15.43 -9.14 -4.38
N THR A 422 -14.63 -8.60 -5.29
CA THR A 422 -14.64 -7.18 -5.67
C THR A 422 -16.03 -6.76 -6.14
N SER A 423 -16.63 -7.55 -7.02
CA SER A 423 -17.96 -7.28 -7.59
C SER A 423 -19.03 -7.28 -6.49
N ALA A 424 -19.02 -8.28 -5.62
CA ALA A 424 -19.93 -8.37 -4.48
C ALA A 424 -19.77 -7.20 -3.52
N PHE A 425 -18.52 -6.84 -3.19
CA PHE A 425 -18.19 -5.77 -2.26
C PHE A 425 -18.75 -4.41 -2.71
N VAL A 426 -18.50 -4.05 -3.97
CA VAL A 426 -18.97 -2.74 -4.48
C VAL A 426 -20.47 -2.71 -4.72
N VAL A 427 -21.09 -3.84 -5.09
CA VAL A 427 -22.55 -3.91 -5.33
C VAL A 427 -23.33 -3.92 -4.01
N GLU A 428 -22.91 -4.68 -3.01
CA GLU A 428 -23.62 -4.77 -1.72
C GLU A 428 -23.54 -3.46 -0.92
N LEU A 429 -22.44 -2.70 -1.05
CA LEU A 429 -22.30 -1.39 -0.39
C LEU A 429 -22.86 -0.24 -1.24
N GLY A 430 -22.64 -0.29 -2.55
CA GLY A 430 -23.05 0.76 -3.50
C GLY A 430 -24.49 0.66 -3.96
N GLY A 431 -25.09 -0.53 -3.87
CA GLY A 431 -26.40 -0.87 -4.40
C GLY A 431 -26.42 -1.05 -5.92
N TRP A 432 -27.63 -1.31 -6.43
CA TRP A 432 -27.91 -1.41 -7.86
C TRP A 432 -29.09 -0.49 -8.19
N ALA A 433 -28.88 0.51 -9.04
CA ALA A 433 -29.96 1.39 -9.50
C ALA A 433 -30.78 0.67 -10.58
N GLU A 434 -32.06 0.46 -10.31
CA GLU A 434 -33.02 0.02 -11.32
C GLU A 434 -33.14 1.08 -12.43
N LYS A 435 -33.31 0.62 -13.67
CA LYS A 435 -33.39 1.48 -14.86
C LYS A 435 -34.65 2.33 -14.90
#